data_AF-A0A443YTJ5-F1
#
_entry.id   AF-A0A443YTJ5-F1
#
_cell.length_a   1.000
_cell.length_b   1.000
_cell.length_c   1.000
_cell.angle_alpha   90.00
_cell.angle_beta   90.00
_cell.angle_gamma   90.00
#
_symmetry.space_group_name_H-M   'P 1'
#
loop_
_entity.id
_entity.type
_entity.pdbx_description
1 polymer ?
#
loop_
_entity_poly.entity_id
_entity_poly.type
_entity_poly.pdbx_seq_one_letter_code
_entity_poly.pdbx_strand_id
1 'polypeptide(L)'
;MALADYTGSVERLQQTLGRGFAAEPWVLNMPGRSIACKIDQYYYLAVMPAFIETLGRMGGMFPDQVREALVRTGNFITKAPERDPVISLTVSWGGRGVTVNGAFVDADFIDRAVKTYGGLAAVLNVSDLKISSDDRERIEAFFEDKTPPQALAYY
;
A
#
# COMPACT_ATOMS: atom_id res chain seq x y z
N MET A 1 -18.98 -19.20 -15.42
CA MET A 1 -18.42 -17.91 -14.94
C MET A 1 -17.19 -17.62 -15.79
N ALA A 2 -17.11 -16.44 -16.39
CA ALA A 2 -15.88 -16.01 -17.05
C ALA A 2 -14.78 -15.86 -15.99
N LEU A 3 -13.55 -16.31 -16.28
CA LEU A 3 -12.42 -16.14 -15.38
C LEU A 3 -12.14 -14.63 -15.26
N ALA A 4 -12.14 -14.09 -14.04
CA ALA A 4 -11.81 -12.68 -13.83
C ALA A 4 -10.33 -12.44 -14.15
N ASP A 5 -10.05 -11.48 -15.02
CA ASP A 5 -8.68 -11.08 -15.37
C ASP A 5 -8.11 -10.10 -14.32
N TYR A 6 -7.63 -10.68 -13.22
CA TYR A 6 -7.00 -9.90 -12.16
C TYR A 6 -5.64 -9.34 -12.59
N THR A 7 -4.93 -9.99 -13.51
CA THR A 7 -3.63 -9.53 -14.00
C THR A 7 -3.79 -8.25 -14.82
N GLY A 8 -4.71 -8.22 -15.78
CA GLY A 8 -5.03 -7.01 -16.54
C GLY A 8 -5.59 -5.89 -15.65
N SER A 9 -6.34 -6.24 -14.59
CA SER A 9 -6.81 -5.29 -13.59
C SER A 9 -5.65 -4.64 -12.82
N VAL A 10 -4.69 -5.44 -12.34
CA VAL A 10 -3.49 -4.94 -11.64
C VAL A 10 -2.63 -4.07 -12.55
N GLU A 11 -2.41 -4.49 -13.80
CA GLU A 11 -1.63 -3.70 -14.75
C GLU A 11 -2.27 -2.33 -15.00
N ARG A 12 -3.60 -2.29 -15.18
CA ARG A 12 -4.34 -1.03 -15.30
C ARG A 12 -4.19 -0.15 -14.05
N LEU A 13 -4.26 -0.73 -12.86
CA LEU A 13 -4.08 0.00 -11.61
C LEU A 13 -2.66 0.56 -11.47
N GLN A 14 -1.63 -0.17 -11.90
CA GLN A 14 -0.25 0.35 -11.93
C GLN A 14 -0.11 1.49 -12.92
N GLN A 15 -0.70 1.37 -14.11
CA GLN A 15 -0.71 2.43 -15.12
C GLN A 15 -1.35 3.71 -14.58
N THR A 16 -2.52 3.60 -13.96
CA THR A 16 -3.25 4.77 -13.46
C THR A 16 -2.56 5.37 -12.24
N LEU A 17 -2.07 4.55 -11.30
CA LEU A 17 -1.28 5.01 -10.16
C LEU A 17 -0.05 5.80 -10.59
N GLY A 18 0.74 5.26 -11.53
CA GLY A 18 1.94 5.95 -12.01
C GLY A 18 1.61 7.26 -12.72
N ARG A 19 0.59 7.28 -13.59
CA ARG A 19 0.14 8.52 -14.25
C ARG A 19 -0.36 9.56 -13.26
N GLY A 20 -1.14 9.15 -12.26
CA GLY A 20 -1.60 10.06 -11.21
C GLY A 20 -0.48 10.56 -10.33
N PHE A 21 0.52 9.74 -10.03
CA PHE A 21 1.74 10.18 -9.35
C PHE A 21 2.52 11.21 -10.17
N ALA A 22 2.64 11.04 -11.49
CA ALA A 22 3.29 12.03 -12.36
C ALA A 22 2.56 13.38 -12.35
N ALA A 23 1.23 13.37 -12.29
CA ALA A 23 0.42 14.59 -12.21
C ALA A 23 0.45 15.22 -10.80
N GLU A 24 0.36 14.39 -9.76
CA GLU A 24 0.24 14.77 -8.37
C GLU A 24 1.19 13.94 -7.49
N PRO A 25 2.49 14.30 -7.40
CA PRO A 25 3.47 13.51 -6.66
C PRO A 25 3.13 13.32 -5.17
N TRP A 26 2.32 14.23 -4.60
CA TRP A 26 1.87 14.16 -3.21
C TRP A 26 0.89 13.02 -2.91
N VAL A 27 0.41 12.31 -3.91
CA VAL A 27 -0.44 11.13 -3.71
C VAL A 27 0.32 9.99 -3.01
N LEU A 28 1.65 9.94 -3.13
CA LEU A 28 2.51 8.94 -2.52
C LEU A 28 3.63 9.56 -1.65
N ASN A 29 3.98 8.85 -0.59
CA ASN A 29 5.21 9.01 0.18
C ASN A 29 5.42 10.33 0.95
N MET A 30 4.35 11.10 1.18
CA MET A 30 4.31 12.24 2.08
C MET A 30 3.37 11.97 3.27
N PRO A 31 3.92 11.63 4.45
CA PRO A 31 3.14 11.36 5.65
C PRO A 31 2.17 12.51 6.00
N GLY A 32 0.94 12.17 6.37
CA GLY A 32 -0.12 13.14 6.67
C GLY A 32 -0.84 13.74 5.46
N ARG A 33 -0.42 13.44 4.22
CA ARG A 33 -1.08 13.89 2.99
C ARG A 33 -1.34 12.76 1.98
N SER A 34 -0.40 11.83 1.84
CA SER A 34 -0.46 10.75 0.85
C SER A 34 -1.39 9.61 1.26
N ILE A 35 -1.89 8.88 0.26
CA ILE A 35 -2.72 7.69 0.47
C ILE A 35 -1.89 6.42 0.75
N ALA A 36 -0.60 6.44 0.46
CA ALA A 36 0.34 5.38 0.82
C ALA A 36 1.75 5.95 1.03
N CYS A 37 2.47 5.42 2.02
CA CYS A 37 3.83 5.81 2.35
C CYS A 37 4.75 4.59 2.41
N LYS A 38 5.95 4.70 1.84
CA LYS A 38 6.94 3.63 1.90
C LYS A 38 7.51 3.54 3.31
N ILE A 39 7.45 2.35 3.91
CA ILE A 39 7.87 2.13 5.29
C ILE A 39 9.18 1.35 5.37
N ASP A 40 9.48 0.52 4.37
CA ASP A 40 10.76 -0.14 4.18
C ASP A 40 10.99 -0.52 2.71
N GLN A 41 11.94 -1.42 2.43
CA GLN A 41 12.24 -1.88 1.07
C GLN A 41 11.20 -2.83 0.47
N TYR A 42 10.34 -3.44 1.30
CA TYR A 42 9.40 -4.46 0.88
C TYR A 42 7.96 -3.95 0.84
N TYR A 43 7.63 -2.91 1.63
CA TYR A 43 6.25 -2.51 1.85
C TYR A 43 6.02 -1.00 1.82
N TYR A 44 4.83 -0.67 1.34
CA TYR A 44 4.15 0.57 1.63
C TYR A 44 3.03 0.32 2.63
N LEU A 45 2.78 1.30 3.49
CA LEU A 45 1.56 1.37 4.26
C LEU A 45 0.55 2.25 3.52
N ALA A 46 -0.54 1.63 3.05
CA ALA A 46 -1.67 2.29 2.41
C ALA A 46 -2.75 2.64 3.45
N VAL A 47 -3.26 3.87 3.43
CA VAL A 47 -4.35 4.32 4.31
C VAL A 47 -5.70 3.86 3.76
N MET A 48 -6.48 3.15 4.57
CA MET A 48 -7.75 2.54 4.15
C MET A 48 -8.95 3.32 4.74
N PRO A 49 -10.03 3.52 3.96
CA PRO A 49 -10.28 3.05 2.59
C PRO A 49 -9.72 3.97 1.48
N ALA A 50 -9.13 5.11 1.85
CA ALA A 50 -8.72 6.16 0.90
C ALA A 50 -7.87 5.65 -0.27
N PHE A 51 -6.96 4.70 -0.03
CA PHE A 51 -6.12 4.13 -1.07
C PHE A 51 -6.90 3.42 -2.18
N ILE A 52 -7.81 2.50 -1.83
CA ILE A 52 -8.60 1.75 -2.82
C ILE A 52 -9.66 2.62 -3.50
N GLU A 53 -10.18 3.63 -2.80
CA GLU A 53 -11.11 4.60 -3.37
C GLU A 53 -10.43 5.51 -4.40
N THR A 54 -9.24 6.02 -4.08
CA THR A 54 -8.46 6.84 -5.01
C THR A 54 -7.99 6.03 -6.21
N LEU A 55 -7.46 4.83 -6.00
CA LEU A 55 -7.09 3.92 -7.10
C LEU A 55 -8.28 3.56 -7.97
N GLY A 56 -9.43 3.24 -7.36
CA GLY A 56 -10.66 2.93 -8.08
C GLY A 56 -11.15 4.12 -8.92
N ARG A 57 -11.16 5.32 -8.34
CA ARG A 57 -11.51 6.56 -9.04
C ARG A 57 -10.60 6.83 -10.23
N MET A 58 -9.28 6.66 -10.05
CA MET A 58 -8.29 6.88 -11.11
C MET A 58 -8.35 5.79 -12.19
N GLY A 59 -8.62 4.54 -11.81
CA GLY A 59 -8.67 3.37 -12.69
C GLY A 59 -10.03 3.11 -13.33
N GLY A 60 -11.08 3.84 -12.95
CA GLY A 60 -12.45 3.57 -13.37
C GLY A 60 -12.97 2.22 -12.87
N MET A 61 -12.59 1.83 -11.65
CA MET A 61 -12.95 0.56 -11.02
C MET A 61 -13.66 0.81 -9.69
N PHE A 62 -14.58 -0.08 -9.31
CA PHE A 62 -15.18 0.00 -7.97
C PHE A 62 -14.15 -0.39 -6.90
N PRO A 63 -14.17 0.23 -5.70
CA PRO A 63 -13.23 -0.07 -4.62
C PRO A 63 -13.15 -1.56 -4.27
N ASP A 64 -14.29 -2.27 -4.30
CA ASP A 64 -14.33 -3.71 -4.04
C ASP A 64 -13.56 -4.53 -5.08
N GLN A 65 -13.61 -4.13 -6.35
CA GLN A 65 -12.85 -4.79 -7.42
C GLN A 65 -11.35 -4.53 -7.27
N VAL A 66 -10.97 -3.31 -6.86
CA VAL A 66 -9.56 -2.97 -6.57
C VAL A 66 -9.05 -3.81 -5.40
N ARG A 67 -9.81 -3.86 -4.30
CA ARG A 67 -9.50 -4.67 -3.12
C ARG A 67 -9.34 -6.14 -3.52
N GLU A 68 -10.32 -6.69 -4.23
CA GLU A 68 -10.29 -8.09 -4.65
C GLU A 68 -9.08 -8.39 -5.55
N ALA A 69 -8.81 -7.55 -6.55
CA ALA A 69 -7.68 -7.74 -7.45
C ALA A 69 -6.35 -7.73 -6.69
N LEU A 70 -6.14 -6.77 -5.79
CA LEU A 70 -4.90 -6.65 -5.01
C LEU A 70 -4.74 -7.81 -4.00
N VAL A 71 -5.83 -8.30 -3.40
CA VAL A 71 -5.79 -9.49 -2.53
C VAL A 71 -5.50 -10.76 -3.33
N ARG A 72 -6.17 -10.96 -4.47
CA ARG A 72 -6.04 -12.19 -5.29
C ARG A 72 -4.67 -12.32 -5.95
N THR A 73 -4.02 -11.20 -6.23
CA THR A 73 -2.69 -11.15 -6.86
C THR A 73 -1.54 -11.04 -5.85
N GLY A 74 -1.84 -10.96 -4.55
CA GLY A 74 -0.83 -10.87 -3.49
C GLY A 74 -0.18 -9.49 -3.34
N ASN A 75 -0.68 -8.46 -4.03
CA ASN A 75 -0.20 -7.08 -3.87
C ASN A 75 -0.62 -6.49 -2.52
N PHE A 76 -1.69 -6.98 -1.92
CA PHE A 76 -1.99 -6.75 -0.50
C PHE A 76 -1.53 -7.92 0.35
N ILE A 77 -0.89 -7.60 1.47
CA ILE A 77 -0.62 -8.56 2.52
C ILE A 77 -1.93 -8.87 3.24
N THR A 78 -2.21 -10.16 3.36
CA THR A 78 -3.41 -10.68 4.01
C THR A 78 -3.07 -11.96 4.77
N LYS A 79 -3.93 -12.33 5.72
CA LYS A 79 -3.87 -13.59 6.46
C LYS A 79 -5.08 -14.46 6.13
N ALA A 80 -4.86 -15.76 5.98
CA ALA A 80 -5.94 -16.73 5.81
C ALA A 80 -6.64 -17.01 7.16
N PRO A 81 -7.94 -17.38 7.18
CA PRO A 81 -8.82 -17.61 6.03
C PRO A 81 -9.54 -16.36 5.50
N GLU A 82 -9.70 -15.30 6.29
CA GLU A 82 -10.55 -14.13 5.95
C GLU A 82 -9.99 -13.30 4.79
N ARG A 83 -8.67 -13.30 4.62
CA ARG A 83 -7.93 -12.49 3.64
C ARG A 83 -8.29 -10.99 3.69
N ASP A 84 -8.56 -10.49 4.90
CA ASP A 84 -8.73 -9.05 5.11
C ASP A 84 -7.35 -8.36 5.12
N PRO A 85 -7.08 -7.40 4.23
CA PRO A 85 -5.83 -6.65 4.24
C PRO A 85 -5.79 -5.54 5.29
N VAL A 86 -6.93 -5.20 5.89
CA VAL A 86 -7.03 -4.04 6.78
C VAL A 86 -6.58 -4.40 8.19
N ILE A 87 -5.66 -3.62 8.71
CA ILE A 87 -5.17 -3.68 10.09
C ILE A 87 -5.14 -2.26 10.66
N SER A 88 -5.67 -2.09 11.87
CA SER A 88 -5.56 -0.83 12.61
C SER A 88 -4.18 -0.76 13.24
N LEU A 89 -3.43 0.34 13.10
CA LEU A 89 -2.12 0.49 13.74
C LEU A 89 -1.80 1.96 14.03
N THR A 90 -0.91 2.17 14.98
CA THR A 90 -0.45 3.48 15.40
C THR A 90 0.79 3.85 14.60
N VAL A 91 0.72 5.00 13.93
CA VAL A 91 1.82 5.55 13.15
C VAL A 91 2.22 6.91 13.70
N SER A 92 3.47 7.32 13.45
CA SER A 92 3.94 8.66 13.72
C SER A 92 4.77 9.19 12.56
N TRP A 93 4.59 10.48 12.32
CA TRP A 93 5.49 11.31 11.52
C TRP A 93 5.57 12.65 12.25
N GLY A 94 6.76 13.04 12.71
CA GLY A 94 6.93 14.24 13.54
C GLY A 94 6.51 14.09 15.01
N GLY A 95 6.53 12.87 15.55
CA GLY A 95 6.54 12.60 17.00
C GLY A 95 5.18 12.46 17.69
N ARG A 96 4.06 12.73 17.01
CA ARG A 96 2.72 12.40 17.52
C ARG A 96 2.23 11.09 16.93
N GLY A 97 1.77 10.18 17.78
CA GLY A 97 1.11 8.94 17.37
C GLY A 97 -0.33 9.18 16.93
N VAL A 98 -0.73 8.55 15.83
CA VAL A 98 -2.10 8.54 15.30
C VAL A 98 -2.45 7.12 14.90
N THR A 99 -3.60 6.62 15.37
CA THR A 99 -4.11 5.33 14.94
C THR A 99 -4.83 5.46 13.60
N VAL A 100 -4.44 4.63 12.64
CA VAL A 100 -5.02 4.58 11.30
C VAL A 100 -5.42 3.15 10.96
N ASN A 101 -6.40 3.00 10.07
CA ASN A 101 -6.62 1.73 9.38
C ASN A 101 -5.74 1.73 8.14
N GLY A 102 -4.89 0.71 8.02
CA GLY A 102 -3.98 0.58 6.91
C GLY A 102 -3.97 -0.81 6.32
N ALA A 103 -3.33 -0.93 5.15
CA ALA A 103 -3.02 -2.19 4.52
C ALA A 103 -1.57 -2.15 4.04
N PHE A 104 -0.85 -3.26 4.19
CA PHE A 104 0.50 -3.37 3.65
C PHE A 104 0.41 -3.74 2.17
N VAL A 105 1.03 -2.91 1.33
CA VAL A 105 1.12 -3.10 -0.12
C VAL A 105 2.54 -3.50 -0.46
N ASP A 106 2.68 -4.51 -1.31
CA ASP A 106 3.98 -4.90 -1.86
C ASP A 106 4.66 -3.71 -2.56
N ALA A 107 5.91 -3.42 -2.20
CA ALA A 107 6.64 -2.28 -2.74
C ALA A 107 6.85 -2.37 -4.25
N ASP A 108 7.04 -3.57 -4.82
CA ASP A 108 7.19 -3.74 -6.27
C ASP A 108 5.95 -3.26 -7.03
N PHE A 109 4.75 -3.40 -6.45
CA PHE A 109 3.52 -2.92 -7.08
C PHE A 109 3.59 -1.40 -7.34
N ILE A 110 3.94 -0.62 -6.31
CA ILE A 110 3.98 0.85 -6.39
C ILE A 110 5.25 1.32 -7.09
N ASP A 111 6.40 0.73 -6.78
CA ASP A 111 7.69 1.11 -7.35
C ASP A 111 7.73 0.90 -8.86
N ARG A 112 7.16 -0.20 -9.38
CA ARG A 112 7.05 -0.41 -10.83
C ARG A 112 6.08 0.58 -11.46
N ALA A 113 4.97 0.92 -10.79
CA ALA A 113 4.01 1.90 -11.28
C ALA A 113 4.66 3.28 -11.47
N VAL A 114 5.36 3.79 -10.45
CA VAL A 114 5.99 5.13 -10.51
C VAL A 114 7.19 5.17 -11.44
N LYS A 115 7.96 4.08 -11.56
CA LYS A 115 9.06 4.00 -12.54
C LYS A 115 8.58 3.97 -13.97
N THR A 116 7.64 3.06 -14.27
CA THR A 116 7.23 2.76 -15.64
C THR A 116 6.29 3.84 -16.19
N TYR A 117 5.35 4.29 -15.36
CA TYR A 117 4.27 5.18 -15.79
C TYR A 117 4.31 6.56 -15.11
N GLY A 118 5.06 6.69 -14.01
CA GLY A 118 5.24 7.96 -13.29
C GLY A 118 6.48 8.76 -13.68
N GLY A 119 7.36 8.22 -14.54
CA GLY A 119 8.58 8.88 -15.01
C GLY A 119 9.67 9.03 -13.95
N LEU A 120 9.58 8.32 -12.82
CA LEU A 120 10.59 8.38 -11.77
C LEU A 120 11.81 7.50 -12.15
N ALA A 121 13.00 8.10 -12.23
CA ALA A 121 14.22 7.39 -12.61
C ALA A 121 14.67 6.35 -11.56
N ALA A 122 14.23 6.50 -10.31
CA ALA A 122 14.50 5.62 -9.18
C ALA A 122 13.20 5.22 -8.46
N VAL A 123 13.28 4.34 -7.46
CA VAL A 123 12.15 4.10 -6.55
C VAL A 123 12.00 5.25 -5.56
N LEU A 124 10.85 5.34 -4.91
CA LEU A 124 10.69 6.27 -3.79
C LEU A 124 11.57 5.83 -2.61
N ASN A 125 12.11 6.82 -1.90
CA ASN A 125 12.81 6.59 -0.64
C ASN A 125 11.84 6.13 0.44
N VAL A 126 12.35 5.47 1.48
CA VAL A 126 11.57 5.22 2.70
C VAL A 126 11.16 6.57 3.29
N SER A 127 9.88 6.71 3.63
CA SER A 127 9.33 7.92 4.24
C SER A 127 9.67 8.03 5.73
N ASP A 128 9.39 9.20 6.30
CA ASP A 128 9.49 9.44 7.75
C ASP A 128 8.34 8.81 8.55
N LEU A 129 7.36 8.18 7.89
CA LEU A 129 6.30 7.46 8.58
C LEU A 129 6.88 6.23 9.29
N LYS A 130 6.67 6.15 10.60
CA LYS A 130 7.07 5.01 11.43
C LYS A 130 5.86 4.41 12.12
N ILE A 131 5.88 3.11 12.33
CA ILE A 131 4.86 2.34 13.05
C ILE A 131 5.28 2.23 14.52
N SER A 132 4.33 2.30 15.46
CA SER A 132 4.63 2.08 16.87
C SER A 132 5.19 0.68 17.10
N SER A 133 6.28 0.58 17.86
CA SER A 133 6.83 -0.72 18.28
C SER A 133 5.82 -1.56 19.07
N ASP A 134 4.84 -0.93 19.73
CA ASP A 134 3.75 -1.63 20.44
C ASP A 134 2.88 -2.49 19.51
N ASP A 135 2.81 -2.15 18.23
CA ASP A 135 2.02 -2.88 17.23
C ASP A 135 2.79 -4.02 16.58
N ARG A 136 4.07 -4.20 16.92
CA ARG A 136 4.97 -5.11 16.23
C ARG A 136 4.52 -6.56 16.31
N GLU A 137 4.19 -7.07 17.49
CA GLU A 137 3.75 -8.47 17.66
C GLU A 137 2.50 -8.77 16.81
N ARG A 138 1.56 -7.81 16.78
CA ARG A 138 0.34 -7.93 15.99
C ARG A 138 0.61 -7.89 14.49
N ILE A 139 1.57 -7.08 14.04
CA ILE A 139 2.01 -7.03 12.65
C ILE A 139 2.71 -8.33 12.26
N GLU A 140 3.63 -8.83 13.07
CA GLU A 140 4.31 -10.10 12.82
C GLU A 140 3.29 -11.27 12.72
N ALA A 141 2.28 -11.29 13.59
CA ALA A 141 1.19 -12.27 13.52
C ALA A 141 0.29 -12.10 12.28
N PHE A 142 0.17 -10.89 11.73
CA PHE A 142 -0.55 -10.60 10.48
C PHE A 142 0.25 -11.04 9.25
N PHE A 143 1.58 -10.94 9.32
CA PHE A 143 2.53 -11.38 8.31
C PHE A 143 2.87 -12.87 8.41
N GLU A 144 2.03 -13.70 9.03
CA GLU A 144 2.25 -15.15 9.11
C GLU A 144 2.62 -15.72 7.74
N ASP A 145 3.72 -16.48 7.72
CA ASP A 145 4.37 -17.07 6.54
C ASP A 145 4.88 -16.07 5.47
N LYS A 146 5.06 -14.79 5.85
CA LYS A 146 5.59 -13.71 5.00
C LYS A 146 6.68 -12.94 5.73
N THR A 147 7.44 -12.15 4.99
CA THR A 147 8.48 -11.28 5.55
C THR A 147 7.80 -10.09 6.25
N PRO A 148 7.93 -9.91 7.57
CA PRO A 148 7.38 -8.73 8.24
C PRO A 148 8.20 -7.46 7.92
N PRO A 149 7.65 -6.26 8.16
CA PRO A 149 8.39 -5.02 8.04
C PRO A 149 9.67 -5.02 8.88
N GLN A 150 10.73 -4.41 8.36
CA GLN A 150 12.02 -4.36 9.06
C GLN A 150 12.01 -3.39 10.25
N ALA A 151 13.00 -3.51 11.15
CA ALA A 151 13.13 -2.65 12.34
C ALA A 151 13.12 -1.15 12.01
N LEU A 152 13.63 -0.75 10.84
CA LEU A 152 13.62 0.63 10.35
C LEU A 152 12.20 1.20 10.09
N ALA A 153 11.18 0.36 9.99
CA ALA A 153 9.78 0.79 9.86
C ALA A 153 9.16 1.20 11.20
N TYR A 154 9.83 0.94 12.34
CA TYR A 154 9.31 1.18 13.68
C TYR A 154 9.97 2.38 14.37
N TYR A 155 9.29 2.96 15.36
CA TYR A 155 9.82 3.96 16.29
C TYR A 155 9.64 3.55 17.76
#